data_AF-X1E6F6-F1
#
_entry.id   AF-X1E6F6-F1
#
_cell.length_a   1.000
_cell.length_b   1.000
_cell.length_c   1.000
_cell.angle_alpha   90.00
_cell.angle_beta   90.00
_cell.angle_gamma   90.00
#
_symmetry.space_group_name_H-M   'P 1'
#
loop_
_entity.id
_entity.type
_entity.pdbx_description
1 polymer ?
#
loop_
_entity_poly.entity_id
_entity_poly.type
_entity_poly.pdbx_seq_one_letter_code
_entity_poly.pdbx_strand_id
1 'polypeptide(L)'
;MGTVIYLYLDALYEKVRVDGQVRDAAVLMASGVKPDGKRLILGVSVSLGEQEIHWRDFLQSLVERGLSGVELIISDAHVGLQAARKAVFSGIP
;
A
#
# COMPACT_ATOMS: atom_id res chain seq x y z
N MET A 1 -3.54 -9.54 10.58
CA MET A 1 -2.72 -8.37 10.93
C MET A 1 -3.13 -7.76 12.26
N GLY A 2 -4.44 -7.60 12.48
CA GLY A 2 -5.00 -6.96 13.67
C GLY A 2 -5.07 -5.45 13.49
N THR A 3 -5.36 -4.75 14.59
CA THR A 3 -5.55 -3.30 14.62
C THR A 3 -4.27 -2.55 14.30
N VAL A 4 -4.36 -1.61 13.37
CA VAL A 4 -3.31 -0.65 12.98
C VAL A 4 -3.94 0.72 12.93
N ILE A 5 -3.43 1.68 13.72
CA ILE A 5 -4.01 3.02 13.85
C ILE A 5 -3.55 3.92 12.68
N TYR A 6 -2.25 3.87 12.36
CA TYR A 6 -1.65 4.68 11.30
C TYR A 6 -1.11 3.79 10.19
N LEU A 7 -1.50 4.06 8.95
CA LEU A 7 -1.02 3.35 7.76
C LEU A 7 -0.20 4.30 6.88
N TYR A 8 1.05 3.95 6.64
CA TYR A 8 1.94 4.65 5.71
C TYR A 8 2.04 3.85 4.41
N LEU A 9 1.84 4.53 3.29
CA LEU A 9 1.91 3.97 1.95
C LEU A 9 2.98 4.71 1.16
N ASP A 10 3.83 3.95 0.49
CA ASP A 10 4.94 4.47 -0.29
C ASP A 10 5.22 3.57 -1.49
N ALA A 11 5.88 4.11 -2.51
CA ALA A 11 6.33 3.37 -3.67
C ALA A 11 7.77 3.76 -4.03
N LEU A 12 8.60 2.74 -4.29
CA LEU A 12 9.92 2.94 -4.89
C LEU A 12 9.95 2.31 -6.29
N TYR A 13 10.67 2.95 -7.21
CA TYR A 13 10.92 2.37 -8.53
C TYR A 13 12.25 1.66 -8.55
N GLU A 14 12.23 0.40 -8.99
CA GLU A 14 13.41 -0.44 -9.12
C GLU A 14 13.52 -1.07 -10.50
N LYS A 15 14.75 -1.27 -10.95
CA LYS A 15 15.04 -1.98 -12.20
C LYS A 15 14.98 -3.47 -11.96
N VAL A 16 13.95 -4.13 -12.49
CA VAL A 16 13.73 -5.58 -12.34
C VAL A 16 13.81 -6.30 -13.68
N ARG A 17 14.20 -7.58 -13.68
CA ARG A 17 14.20 -8.41 -14.89
C ARG A 17 12.89 -9.18 -14.99
N VAL A 18 12.12 -8.89 -16.03
CA VAL A 18 10.85 -9.56 -16.37
C VAL A 18 10.94 -10.03 -17.82
N ASP A 19 10.67 -11.32 -18.06
CA ASP A 19 10.71 -11.93 -19.40
C ASP A 19 12.00 -11.65 -20.18
N GLY A 20 13.13 -11.71 -19.48
CA GLY A 20 14.46 -11.48 -20.06
C GLY A 20 14.82 -10.01 -20.32
N GLN A 21 13.93 -9.06 -20.04
CA GLN A 21 14.17 -7.62 -20.22
C GLN A 21 14.23 -6.91 -18.87
N VAL A 22 15.09 -5.90 -18.76
CA VAL A 22 15.11 -5.01 -17.59
C VAL A 22 14.05 -3.93 -17.77
N ARG A 23 13.15 -3.79 -16.79
CA ARG A 23 12.04 -2.82 -16.79
C ARG A 23 11.99 -2.09 -15.45
N ASP A 24 11.45 -0.88 -15.46
CA ASP A 24 11.06 -0.19 -14.24
C ASP A 24 9.82 -0.88 -13.65
N ALA A 25 9.86 -1.18 -12.36
CA ALA A 25 8.72 -1.67 -11.61
C ALA A 25 8.53 -0.86 -10.33
N ALA A 26 7.27 -0.61 -9.99
CA ALA A 26 6.90 0.02 -8.74
C ALA A 26 6.80 -1.05 -7.66
N VAL A 27 7.59 -0.89 -6.59
CA VAL A 27 7.49 -1.66 -5.36
C VAL A 27 6.62 -0.88 -4.39
N LEU A 28 5.38 -1.33 -4.23
CA LEU A 28 4.39 -0.75 -3.34
C LEU A 28 4.63 -1.28 -1.93
N MET A 29 4.69 -0.40 -0.95
CA MET A 29 4.95 -0.75 0.44
C MET A 29 3.88 -0.18 1.37
N ALA A 30 3.49 -0.99 2.35
CA ALA A 30 2.64 -0.58 3.46
C ALA A 30 3.34 -0.83 4.79
N SER A 31 3.47 0.21 5.61
CA SER A 31 3.91 0.10 7.00
C SER A 31 2.85 0.63 7.95
N GLY A 32 2.70 -0.01 9.10
CA GLY A 32 1.65 0.28 10.08
C GLY A 32 2.20 0.59 11.45
N VAL A 33 1.47 1.42 12.20
CA VAL A 33 1.70 1.65 13.64
C VAL A 33 0.54 1.02 14.42
N LYS A 34 0.87 0.11 15.33
CA LYS A 34 -0.10 -0.56 16.22
C LYS A 34 -0.51 0.33 17.40
N PRO A 35 -1.60 -0.02 18.12
CA PRO A 35 -1.99 0.68 19.35
C PRO A 35 -0.91 0.75 20.43
N ASP A 36 0.00 -0.23 20.46
CA ASP A 36 1.16 -0.24 21.38
C ASP A 36 2.34 0.61 20.88
N GLY A 37 2.16 1.36 19.78
CA GLY A 37 3.17 2.22 19.17
C GLY A 37 4.19 1.48 18.29
N LYS A 38 4.13 0.14 18.19
CA LYS A 38 5.10 -0.62 17.39
C LYS A 38 4.84 -0.45 15.91
N ARG A 39 5.93 -0.26 15.16
CA ARG A 39 5.94 -0.20 13.70
C ARG A 39 6.20 -1.57 13.10
N LEU A 40 5.52 -1.88 12.01
CA LEU A 40 5.76 -3.10 11.24
C LEU A 40 5.52 -2.87 9.75
N ILE A 41 6.23 -3.61 8.92
CA ILE A 41 5.89 -3.75 7.50
C ILE A 41 4.70 -4.70 7.39
N LEU A 42 3.63 -4.22 6.78
CA LEU A 42 2.38 -4.97 6.59
C LEU A 42 2.38 -5.70 5.26
N GLY A 43 2.97 -5.10 4.23
CA GLY A 43 3.03 -5.73 2.92
C GLY A 43 3.99 -5.02 2.00
N VAL A 44 4.43 -5.79 1.01
CA VAL A 44 5.18 -5.31 -0.15
C VAL A 44 4.57 -6.01 -1.36
N SER A 45 4.39 -5.28 -2.45
CA SER A 45 3.94 -5.81 -3.74
C SER A 45 4.78 -5.21 -4.86
N VAL A 46 5.03 -5.96 -5.92
CA VAL A 46 5.70 -5.46 -7.12
C VAL A 46 4.70 -5.37 -8.25
N SER A 47 4.67 -4.24 -8.93
CA SER A 47 3.75 -3.95 -10.02
C SER A 47 4.49 -3.21 -11.14
N LEU A 48 3.90 -3.20 -12.35
CA LEU A 48 4.49 -2.49 -13.50
C LEU A 48 4.24 -0.97 -13.47
N GLY A 49 3.68 -0.46 -12.38
CA GLY A 49 3.46 0.96 -12.15
C GLY A 49 2.42 1.21 -11.06
N GLU A 50 2.10 2.47 -10.81
CA GLU A 50 1.23 2.89 -9.70
C GLU A 50 -0.20 3.21 -10.13
N GLN A 51 -0.71 2.46 -11.12
CA GLN A 51 -2.11 2.60 -11.52
C GLN A 51 -3.04 2.21 -10.37
N GLU A 52 -4.24 2.79 -10.39
CA GLU A 52 -5.26 2.63 -9.35
C GLU A 52 -5.57 1.17 -9.04
N ILE A 53 -5.63 0.30 -10.07
CA ILE A 53 -5.88 -1.14 -9.88
C ILE A 53 -4.78 -1.82 -9.06
N HIS A 54 -3.50 -1.47 -9.27
CA HIS A 54 -2.38 -2.07 -8.54
C HIS A 54 -2.39 -1.69 -7.07
N TRP A 55 -2.69 -0.42 -6.78
CA TRP A 55 -2.90 0.04 -5.42
C TRP A 55 -4.14 -0.60 -4.79
N ARG A 56 -5.26 -0.68 -5.51
CA ARG A 56 -6.50 -1.28 -5.01
C ARG A 56 -6.29 -2.74 -4.62
N ASP A 57 -5.71 -3.54 -5.50
CA ASP A 57 -5.43 -4.95 -5.24
C ASP A 57 -4.49 -5.10 -4.03
N PHE A 58 -3.46 -4.26 -3.93
CA PHE A 58 -2.55 -4.28 -2.80
C PHE A 58 -3.25 -3.93 -1.48
N LEU A 59 -4.05 -2.86 -1.44
CA LEU A 59 -4.79 -2.45 -0.25
C LEU A 59 -5.85 -3.47 0.16
N GLN A 60 -6.57 -4.03 -0.81
CA GLN A 60 -7.55 -5.09 -0.57
C GLN A 60 -6.88 -6.33 0.04
N SER A 61 -5.69 -6.71 -0.44
CA SER A 61 -4.91 -7.80 0.14
C SER A 61 -4.52 -7.57 1.61
N LEU A 62 -4.34 -6.31 2.03
CA LEU A 62 -4.05 -5.99 3.44
C LEU A 62 -5.30 -6.22 4.30
N VAL A 63 -6.46 -5.75 3.82
CA VAL A 63 -7.76 -5.93 4.49
C VAL A 63 -8.11 -7.41 4.62
N GLU A 64 -7.95 -8.19 3.55
CA GLU A 64 -8.19 -9.64 3.55
C GLU A 64 -7.28 -10.41 4.52
N ARG A 65 -6.04 -9.93 4.71
CA ARG A 65 -5.11 -10.44 5.74
C ARG A 65 -5.43 -9.93 7.16
N GLY A 66 -6.55 -9.24 7.33
CA GLY A 66 -7.10 -8.78 8.59
C GLY A 66 -6.47 -7.49 9.09
N LEU A 67 -6.14 -6.54 8.20
CA LEU A 67 -5.87 -5.15 8.57
C LEU A 67 -7.19 -4.48 8.97
N SER A 68 -7.23 -3.86 10.14
CA SER A 68 -8.42 -3.16 10.64
C SER A 68 -8.08 -1.98 11.54
N GLY A 69 -9.06 -1.10 11.78
CA GLY A 69 -8.94 0.01 12.74
C GLY A 69 -8.01 1.15 12.30
N VAL A 70 -7.80 1.31 10.99
CA VAL A 70 -7.01 2.42 10.44
C VAL A 70 -7.77 3.73 10.63
N GLU A 71 -7.12 4.70 11.26
CA GLU A 71 -7.69 6.02 11.56
C GLU A 71 -7.08 7.12 10.68
N LEU A 72 -5.89 6.90 10.13
CA LEU A 72 -5.22 7.85 9.24
C LEU A 72 -4.30 7.12 8.25
N ILE A 73 -4.38 7.53 6.99
CA ILE A 73 -3.50 7.06 5.92
C ILE A 73 -2.56 8.18 5.49
N ILE A 74 -1.26 7.90 5.43
CA ILE A 74 -0.21 8.85 5.08
C ILE A 74 0.47 8.35 3.81
N SER A 75 0.48 9.18 2.77
CA SER A 75 1.10 8.89 1.49
C SER A 75 1.56 10.15 0.79
N ASP A 76 2.23 10.00 -0.35
CA ASP A 76 2.40 11.09 -1.30
C ASP A 76 1.08 11.40 -2.05
N ALA A 77 1.15 12.36 -2.96
CA ALA A 77 0.01 12.81 -3.75
C ALA A 77 -0.17 12.02 -5.08
N HIS A 78 0.13 10.72 -5.11
CA HIS A 78 -0.05 9.92 -6.33
C HIS A 78 -1.53 9.67 -6.64
N VAL A 79 -1.95 10.01 -7.87
CA VAL A 79 -3.37 9.98 -8.28
C VAL A 79 -4.00 8.59 -8.23
N GLY A 80 -3.24 7.55 -8.61
CA GLY A 80 -3.70 6.17 -8.56
C GLY A 80 -3.95 5.70 -7.13
N LEU A 81 -3.08 6.10 -6.20
CA LEU A 81 -3.21 5.78 -4.79
C LEU A 81 -4.39 6.51 -4.15
N GLN A 82 -4.57 7.80 -4.45
CA GLN A 82 -5.71 8.56 -3.94
C GLN A 82 -7.06 7.91 -4.30
N ALA A 83 -7.20 7.45 -5.55
CA ALA A 83 -8.41 6.79 -6.02
C ALA A 83 -8.61 5.42 -5.34
N ALA A 84 -7.56 4.59 -5.27
CA ALA A 84 -7.61 3.28 -4.63
C ALA A 84 -7.92 3.38 -3.12
N ARG A 85 -7.31 4.35 -2.43
CA ARG A 85 -7.55 4.63 -1.01
C ARG A 85 -9.01 5.01 -0.74
N LYS A 86 -9.65 5.78 -1.62
CA LYS A 86 -11.08 6.10 -1.51
C LYS A 86 -11.96 4.88 -1.76
N ALA A 87 -11.54 3.98 -2.65
CA ALA A 87 -12.27 2.75 -2.97
C ALA A 87 -12.23 1.72 -1.84
N VAL A 88 -11.08 1.53 -1.18
CA VAL A 88 -10.89 0.49 -0.14
C VAL A 88 -11.17 1.02 1.28
N PHE A 89 -10.79 2.26 1.57
CA PHE A 89 -10.86 2.87 2.90
C PHE A 89 -11.79 4.09 2.89
N SER A 90 -13.08 3.86 2.63
CA SER A 90 -14.07 4.93 2.58
C SER A 90 -14.16 5.65 3.94
N GLY A 91 -13.97 6.97 3.95
CA GLY A 91 -14.15 7.80 5.15
C GLY A 91 -12.94 7.92 6.09
N ILE A 92 -11.85 7.19 5.85
CA ILE A 92 -10.59 7.41 6.56
C ILE A 92 -9.91 8.65 5.96
N PRO A 93 -9.36 9.59 6.75
CA PRO A 93 -8.58 10.70 6.19
C PRO A 93 -7.34 10.20 5.43
#